data_AF-A0A0G4L9Q0-F1
#
_entry.id   AF-A0A0G4L9Q0-F1
#
_cell.length_a   1.000
_cell.length_b   1.000
_cell.length_c   1.000
_cell.angle_alpha   90.00
_cell.angle_beta   90.00
_cell.angle_gamma   90.00
#
_symmetry.space_group_name_H-M   'P 1'
#
loop_
_entity.id
_entity.type
_entity.pdbx_description
1 polymer ?
#
loop_
_entity_poly.entity_id
_entity_poly.type
_entity_poly.pdbx_seq_one_letter_code
_entity_poly.pdbx_strand_id
1 'polypeptide(L)'
;MLTGESKESLAVGMIIPVNVRVVKDEFAIVKLDCGIEGRVEPNEHDRNTGMGIKGVISVGQTVQAKLVSVEYKNFLAKLSIDERDIKNGYRKHMYHPHGTWDERLEADDKEELREKDKSTGRTQRVINHMLFKPFNGMEAEQWLGTQPNGEKVIRPSSKGNDHLAITWKVADGVFQH
;
A
#
# COMPACT_ATOMS: atom_id res chain seq x y z
N MET A 1 -0.74 -25.87 1.05
CA MET A 1 -1.83 -24.87 1.08
C MET A 1 -2.15 -24.48 -0.35
N LEU A 2 -3.43 -24.38 -0.74
CA LEU A 2 -3.83 -24.17 -2.13
C LEU A 2 -3.81 -22.68 -2.55
N THR A 3 -4.03 -21.76 -1.62
CA THR A 3 -4.16 -20.31 -1.87
C THR A 3 -3.10 -19.46 -1.17
N GLY A 4 -2.28 -20.04 -0.28
CA GLY A 4 -1.28 -19.30 0.51
C GLY A 4 -1.85 -18.36 1.58
N GLU A 5 -3.17 -18.17 1.62
CA GLU A 5 -3.85 -17.28 2.56
C GLU A 5 -4.10 -17.93 3.92
N SER A 6 -3.93 -17.15 4.99
CA SER A 6 -4.26 -17.55 6.36
C SER A 6 -5.61 -16.96 6.80
N LYS A 7 -6.18 -17.47 7.90
CA LYS A 7 -7.38 -16.88 8.53
C LYS A 7 -7.16 -15.43 8.97
N GLU A 8 -5.90 -15.03 9.15
CA GLU A 8 -5.54 -13.65 9.50
C GLU A 8 -5.34 -12.76 8.28
N SER A 9 -4.85 -13.32 7.18
CA SER A 9 -4.60 -12.61 5.92
C SER A 9 -5.89 -12.36 5.14
N LEU A 10 -6.83 -13.30 5.17
CA LEU A 10 -8.14 -13.22 4.56
C LEU A 10 -9.23 -13.27 5.64
N ALA A 11 -9.26 -12.25 6.48
CA ALA A 11 -10.21 -12.14 7.58
C ALA A 11 -11.55 -11.52 7.15
N VAL A 12 -12.64 -12.00 7.76
CA VAL A 12 -13.97 -11.44 7.55
C VAL A 12 -13.98 -9.96 7.96
N GLY A 13 -14.51 -9.11 7.10
CA GLY A 13 -14.57 -7.66 7.26
C GLY A 13 -13.42 -6.89 6.59
N MET A 14 -12.39 -7.57 6.07
CA MET A 14 -11.30 -6.92 5.35
C MET A 14 -11.77 -6.30 4.03
N ILE A 15 -11.17 -5.17 3.67
CA ILE A 15 -11.39 -4.50 2.38
C ILE A 15 -10.24 -4.91 1.46
N ILE A 16 -10.58 -5.56 0.35
CA ILE A 16 -9.61 -6.20 -0.55
C ILE A 16 -9.93 -5.75 -1.98
N PRO A 17 -8.91 -5.44 -2.80
CA PRO A 17 -9.12 -5.24 -4.24
C PRO A 17 -9.52 -6.55 -4.92
N VAL A 18 -10.56 -6.52 -5.73
CA VAL A 18 -11.06 -7.68 -6.48
C VAL A 18 -11.25 -7.33 -7.94
N ASN A 19 -10.90 -8.26 -8.83
CA ASN A 19 -11.07 -8.09 -10.26
C ASN A 19 -12.42 -8.64 -10.73
N VAL A 20 -13.17 -7.83 -11.46
CA VAL A 20 -14.53 -8.18 -11.89
C VAL A 20 -14.47 -8.99 -13.17
N ARG A 21 -14.94 -10.25 -13.14
CA ARG A 21 -14.94 -11.11 -14.33
C ARG A 21 -16.26 -11.11 -15.08
N VAL A 22 -17.37 -11.15 -14.35
CA VAL A 22 -18.70 -11.22 -14.95
C VAL A 22 -19.64 -10.34 -14.14
N VAL A 23 -20.40 -9.50 -14.82
CA VAL A 23 -21.45 -8.68 -14.19
C VAL A 23 -22.79 -9.13 -14.75
N LYS A 24 -23.65 -9.65 -13.87
CA LYS A 24 -25.07 -9.90 -14.15
C LYS A 24 -25.92 -8.88 -13.39
N ASP A 25 -27.20 -8.83 -13.70
CA ASP A 25 -28.12 -7.87 -13.06
C ASP A 25 -28.33 -8.16 -11.57
N GLU A 26 -28.29 -9.44 -11.17
CA GLU A 26 -28.52 -9.88 -9.79
C GLU A 26 -27.24 -10.14 -8.98
N PHE A 27 -26.11 -10.40 -9.64
CA PHE A 27 -24.84 -10.69 -8.97
C PHE A 27 -23.65 -10.41 -9.89
N ALA A 28 -22.49 -10.15 -9.30
CA ALA A 28 -21.22 -10.12 -10.01
C ALA A 28 -20.30 -11.26 -9.53
N ILE A 29 -19.57 -11.85 -10.47
CA ILE A 29 -18.48 -12.79 -10.17
C ILE A 29 -17.18 -12.02 -10.25
N VAL A 30 -16.44 -12.05 -9.15
CA VAL A 30 -15.16 -11.40 -8.99
C VAL A 30 -14.10 -12.43 -8.66
N LYS A 31 -12.84 -12.09 -8.88
CA LYS A 31 -11.68 -12.92 -8.55
C LYS A 31 -10.76 -12.12 -7.64
N LEU A 32 -10.38 -12.72 -6.52
CA LEU A 32 -9.37 -12.16 -5.62
C LEU A 32 -7.97 -12.43 -6.19
N ASP A 33 -6.98 -11.65 -5.76
CA ASP A 33 -5.58 -11.80 -6.18
C ASP A 33 -4.99 -13.17 -5.80
N CYS A 34 -5.44 -13.73 -4.67
CA CYS A 34 -5.09 -15.08 -4.23
C CYS A 34 -5.74 -16.21 -5.06
N GLY A 35 -6.52 -15.87 -6.09
CA GLY A 35 -7.14 -16.82 -7.01
C GLY A 35 -8.51 -17.34 -6.61
N ILE A 36 -9.00 -16.98 -5.42
CA ILE A 36 -10.34 -17.33 -4.91
C ILE A 36 -11.43 -16.66 -5.74
N GLU A 37 -12.51 -17.39 -6.01
CA GLU A 37 -13.69 -16.84 -6.67
C GLU A 37 -14.61 -16.20 -5.63
N GLY A 38 -15.02 -14.97 -5.95
CA GLY A 38 -15.91 -14.17 -5.13
C GLY A 38 -17.24 -13.94 -5.81
N ARG A 39 -18.31 -13.95 -5.03
CA ARG A 39 -19.64 -13.52 -5.45
C ARG A 39 -19.98 -12.22 -4.72
N VAL A 40 -20.32 -11.21 -5.51
CA VAL A 40 -20.85 -9.95 -5.00
C VAL A 40 -22.35 -9.95 -5.21
N GLU A 41 -23.07 -9.69 -4.12
CA GLU A 41 -24.52 -9.51 -4.15
C GLU A 41 -24.85 -8.03 -3.96
N PRO A 42 -25.85 -7.49 -4.70
CA PRO A 42 -26.28 -6.12 -4.55
C PRO A 42 -27.00 -5.96 -3.20
N ASN A 43 -26.69 -4.90 -2.48
CA ASN A 43 -27.40 -4.57 -1.26
C ASN A 43 -28.84 -4.11 -1.58
N GLU A 44 -29.75 -4.27 -0.62
CA GLU A 44 -31.15 -3.84 -0.74
C GLU A 44 -31.28 -2.32 -1.04
N HIS A 45 -30.31 -1.52 -0.61
CA HIS A 45 -30.24 -0.08 -0.90
C HIS A 45 -29.93 0.24 -2.37
N ASP A 46 -29.05 -0.54 -3.02
CA ASP A 46 -28.79 -0.38 -4.46
C ASP A 46 -30.00 -0.78 -5.30
N ARG A 47 -30.72 -1.83 -4.87
CA ARG A 47 -31.99 -2.23 -5.48
C ARG A 47 -33.05 -1.13 -5.43
N ASN A 48 -33.10 -0.38 -4.33
CA ASN A 48 -34.08 0.70 -4.14
C ASN A 48 -33.72 2.00 -4.91
N THR A 49 -32.44 2.19 -5.25
CA THR A 49 -31.95 3.37 -5.99
C THR A 49 -32.09 3.21 -7.51
N GLY A 50 -32.43 2.00 -8.00
CA GLY A 50 -32.60 1.71 -9.43
C GLY A 50 -31.28 1.68 -10.22
N MET A 51 -30.14 1.87 -9.56
CA MET A 51 -28.82 1.65 -10.14
C MET A 51 -28.49 0.17 -10.04
N GLY A 52 -28.69 -0.56 -11.14
CA GLY A 52 -28.26 -1.96 -11.23
C GLY A 52 -26.73 -2.08 -11.12
N ILE A 53 -26.24 -3.27 -10.74
CA ILE A 53 -24.80 -3.56 -10.54
C ILE A 53 -23.98 -3.20 -11.79
N LYS A 54 -24.55 -3.36 -12.99
CA LYS A 54 -23.93 -2.98 -14.28
C LYS A 54 -23.61 -1.49 -14.40
N GLY A 55 -24.33 -0.62 -13.69
CA GLY A 55 -24.08 0.82 -13.67
C GLY A 55 -22.94 1.22 -12.73
N VAL A 56 -22.68 0.41 -11.71
CA VAL A 56 -21.66 0.67 -10.68
C VAL A 56 -20.32 0.06 -11.07
N ILE A 57 -20.34 -1.09 -11.76
CA ILE A 57 -19.15 -1.91 -11.98
C ILE A 57 -19.07 -2.40 -13.42
N SER A 58 -17.88 -2.26 -14.02
CA SER A 58 -17.58 -2.78 -15.35
C SER A 58 -16.76 -4.07 -15.31
N VAL A 59 -16.94 -4.92 -16.32
CA VAL A 59 -16.11 -6.14 -16.50
C VAL A 59 -14.65 -5.74 -16.73
N GLY A 60 -13.72 -6.40 -16.04
CA GLY A 60 -12.28 -6.15 -16.09
C GLY A 60 -11.79 -5.07 -15.11
N GLN A 61 -12.70 -4.32 -14.49
CA GLN A 61 -12.35 -3.32 -13.49
C GLN A 61 -11.90 -3.97 -12.18
N THR A 62 -10.89 -3.38 -11.53
CA THR A 62 -10.52 -3.73 -10.17
C THR A 62 -11.25 -2.78 -9.21
N VAL A 63 -12.05 -3.35 -8.30
CA VAL A 63 -12.87 -2.61 -7.34
C VAL A 63 -12.50 -3.03 -5.92
N GLN A 64 -12.66 -2.12 -4.96
CA GLN A 64 -12.51 -2.46 -3.55
C GLN A 64 -13.80 -3.08 -3.05
N ALA A 65 -13.71 -4.24 -2.40
CA ALA A 65 -14.85 -4.93 -1.83
C ALA A 65 -14.54 -5.39 -0.41
N LYS A 66 -15.55 -5.35 0.45
CA LYS A 66 -15.49 -5.86 1.82
C LYS A 66 -15.86 -7.33 1.85
N LEU A 67 -15.04 -8.13 2.53
CA LEU A 67 -15.26 -9.55 2.70
C LEU A 67 -16.34 -9.80 3.75
N VAL A 68 -17.50 -10.31 3.34
CA VAL A 68 -18.63 -10.57 4.26
C VAL A 68 -18.51 -11.95 4.89
N SER A 69 -18.15 -12.95 4.10
CA SER A 69 -17.95 -14.31 4.59
C SER A 69 -17.11 -15.12 3.63
N VAL A 70 -16.33 -16.08 4.15
CA VAL A 70 -15.55 -17.02 3.32
C VAL A 70 -16.01 -18.44 3.60
N GLU A 71 -16.39 -19.16 2.56
CA GLU A 71 -16.62 -20.59 2.63
C GLU A 71 -15.35 -21.36 2.25
N TYR A 72 -14.60 -21.77 3.28
CA TYR A 72 -13.29 -22.41 3.10
C TYR A 72 -13.34 -23.77 2.39
N LYS A 73 -14.47 -24.48 2.42
CA LYS A 73 -14.62 -25.80 1.77
C LYS A 73 -14.69 -25.70 0.25
N ASN A 74 -15.37 -24.66 -0.24
CA ASN A 74 -15.65 -24.46 -1.66
C ASN A 74 -14.77 -23.37 -2.29
N PHE A 75 -13.87 -22.75 -1.49
CA PHE A 75 -13.05 -21.61 -1.91
C PHE A 75 -13.89 -20.48 -2.52
N LEU A 76 -15.02 -20.18 -1.88
CA LEU A 76 -15.96 -19.16 -2.34
C LEU A 76 -16.08 -18.04 -1.32
N ALA A 77 -15.84 -16.81 -1.77
CA ALA A 77 -15.96 -15.61 -0.95
C ALA A 77 -17.26 -14.88 -1.26
N LYS A 78 -17.97 -14.41 -0.23
CA LYS A 78 -19.06 -13.43 -0.38
C LYS A 78 -18.53 -12.04 -0.08
N LEU A 79 -18.77 -11.12 -0.99
CA LEU A 79 -18.20 -9.78 -0.97
C LEU A 79 -19.31 -8.73 -1.12
N SER A 80 -19.11 -7.57 -0.50
CA SER A 80 -19.96 -6.38 -0.61
C SER A 80 -19.17 -5.22 -1.18
N ILE A 81 -19.77 -4.40 -2.04
CA ILE A 81 -19.13 -3.22 -2.68
C ILE A 81 -19.73 -1.91 -2.16
N ASP A 82 -20.56 -1.98 -1.11
CA ASP A 82 -21.21 -0.80 -0.55
C ASP A 82 -20.20 0.23 -0.04
N GLU A 83 -20.37 1.49 -0.45
CA GLU A 83 -19.52 2.60 -0.04
C GLU A 83 -19.48 2.79 1.47
N ARG A 84 -20.59 2.52 2.18
CA ARG A 84 -20.66 2.65 3.64
C ARG A 84 -19.75 1.64 4.33
N ASP A 85 -19.72 0.42 3.78
CA ASP A 85 -18.89 -0.66 4.25
C ASP A 85 -17.41 -0.41 3.98
N ILE A 86 -17.10 0.21 2.83
CA ILE A 86 -15.73 0.58 2.46
C ILE A 86 -15.22 1.75 3.31
N LYS A 87 -16.07 2.74 3.63
CA LYS A 87 -15.71 3.86 4.52
C LYS A 87 -15.40 3.39 5.94
N ASN A 88 -16.12 2.38 6.42
CA ASN A 88 -15.81 1.74 7.70
C ASN A 88 -14.67 0.75 7.53
N GLY A 89 -13.43 1.28 7.55
CA GLY A 89 -12.21 0.49 7.42
C GLY A 89 -12.15 -0.70 8.38
N TYR A 90 -11.56 -1.80 7.93
CA TYR A 90 -11.34 -2.99 8.75
C TYR A 90 -10.45 -2.67 9.95
N ARG A 91 -10.97 -2.89 11.16
CA ARG A 91 -10.17 -2.88 12.38
C ARG A 91 -9.96 -4.33 12.81
N LYS A 92 -8.70 -4.81 12.75
CA LYS A 92 -8.34 -6.09 13.37
C LYS A 92 -8.68 -5.98 14.85
N HIS A 93 -9.63 -6.76 15.33
CA HIS A 93 -9.95 -6.80 16.74
C HIS A 93 -8.81 -7.54 17.44
N MET A 94 -7.81 -6.80 17.89
CA MET A 94 -6.78 -7.36 18.75
C MET A 94 -7.39 -7.46 20.14
N TYR A 95 -7.70 -8.68 20.56
CA TYR A 95 -8.15 -8.91 21.92
C TYR A 95 -6.95 -8.80 22.83
N HIS A 96 -6.81 -7.66 23.50
CA HIS A 96 -5.81 -7.48 24.54
C HIS A 96 -6.49 -7.88 25.86
N PRO A 97 -6.01 -8.92 26.57
CA PRO A 97 -6.53 -9.22 27.90
C PRO A 97 -6.34 -7.99 28.79
N HIS A 98 -7.35 -7.68 29.61
CA HIS A 98 -7.31 -6.52 30.50
C HIS A 98 -6.06 -6.54 31.39
N GLY A 99 -5.28 -5.46 31.38
CA GLY A 99 -4.08 -5.27 32.21
C GLY A 99 -2.76 -5.80 31.62
N THR A 100 -2.79 -6.40 30.43
CA THR A 100 -1.56 -6.85 29.71
C THR A 100 -1.09 -5.90 28.61
N TRP A 101 -1.88 -4.88 28.26
CA TRP A 101 -1.52 -3.90 27.22
C TRP A 101 -1.49 -2.50 27.80
N ASP A 102 -0.39 -1.81 27.60
CA ASP A 102 -0.25 -0.41 27.99
C ASP A 102 -0.68 0.50 26.82
N GLU A 103 -1.97 0.86 26.83
CA GLU A 103 -2.56 1.75 25.81
C GLU A 103 -1.90 3.14 25.77
N ARG A 104 -1.28 3.59 26.87
CA ARG A 104 -0.60 4.88 26.92
C ARG A 104 0.72 4.84 26.16
N LEU A 105 1.50 3.78 26.38
CA LEU A 105 2.79 3.59 25.72
C LEU A 105 2.62 3.39 24.21
N GLU A 106 1.58 2.66 23.78
CA GLU A 106 1.22 2.56 22.36
C GLU A 106 0.83 3.93 21.75
N ALA A 107 0.05 4.73 22.48
CA ALA A 107 -0.36 6.05 22.00
C ALA A 107 0.85 6.99 21.84
N ASP A 108 1.76 7.01 22.81
CA ASP A 108 2.99 7.78 22.77
C ASP A 108 3.91 7.32 21.63
N ASP A 109 4.12 6.00 21.48
CA ASP A 109 4.91 5.44 20.36
C ASP A 109 4.32 5.83 19.00
N LYS A 110 2.98 5.82 18.89
CA LYS A 110 2.27 6.18 17.66
C LYS A 110 2.34 7.68 17.37
N GLU A 111 2.35 8.53 18.39
CA GLU A 111 2.63 9.96 18.23
C GLU A 111 4.08 10.20 17.83
N GLU A 112 5.05 9.53 18.48
CA GLU A 112 6.46 9.65 18.13
C GLU A 112 6.73 9.19 16.68
N LEU A 113 6.08 8.10 16.23
CA LEU A 113 6.16 7.65 14.83
C LEU A 113 5.59 8.68 13.84
N ARG A 114 4.46 9.31 14.19
CA ARG A 114 3.85 10.38 13.38
C ARG A 114 4.72 11.64 13.35
N GLU A 115 5.36 11.99 14.46
CA GLU A 115 6.29 13.12 14.53
C GLU A 115 7.60 12.82 13.79
N LYS A 116 8.09 11.58 13.84
CA LYS A 116 9.18 11.10 12.98
C LYS A 116 8.81 11.22 11.51
N ASP A 117 7.65 10.74 11.06
CA ASP A 117 7.23 10.90 9.67
C ASP A 117 7.12 12.38 9.23
N LYS A 118 6.71 13.28 10.13
CA LYS A 118 6.68 14.73 9.86
C LYS A 118 8.06 15.38 9.85
N SER A 119 8.95 15.01 10.78
CA SER A 119 10.31 15.56 10.91
C SER A 119 11.25 15.01 9.83
N THR A 120 11.03 13.78 9.38
CA THR A 120 11.66 13.19 8.20
C THR A 120 11.05 13.69 6.90
N GLY A 121 10.18 14.72 6.95
CA GLY A 121 9.42 15.36 5.87
C GLY A 121 10.21 15.91 4.67
N ARG A 122 11.43 15.43 4.41
CA ARG A 122 11.92 15.29 3.04
C ARG A 122 11.05 14.23 2.36
N THR A 123 9.99 14.68 1.70
CA THR A 123 9.37 13.90 0.64
C THR A 123 10.48 13.51 -0.33
N GLN A 124 10.98 12.27 -0.23
CA GLN A 124 11.98 11.76 -1.14
C GLN A 124 11.32 11.74 -2.52
N ARG A 125 11.62 12.75 -3.32
CA ARG A 125 11.20 12.77 -4.72
C ARG A 125 11.79 11.55 -5.42
N VAL A 126 10.94 10.81 -6.11
CA VAL A 126 11.36 9.69 -6.95
C VAL A 126 12.00 10.28 -8.20
N ILE A 127 13.34 10.28 -8.26
CA ILE A 127 14.10 10.73 -9.42
C ILE A 127 14.55 9.50 -10.21
N ASN A 128 13.96 9.32 -11.39
CA ASN A 128 14.35 8.26 -12.30
C ASN A 128 15.51 8.71 -13.20
N HIS A 129 16.75 8.58 -12.72
CA HIS A 129 17.95 8.90 -13.48
C HIS A 129 19.07 7.91 -13.16
N MET A 130 19.81 7.45 -14.18
CA MET A 130 20.81 6.38 -14.04
C MET A 130 21.93 6.70 -13.04
N LEU A 131 22.38 7.96 -13.02
CA LEU A 131 23.42 8.45 -12.10
C LEU A 131 22.84 8.98 -10.78
N PHE A 132 21.52 8.92 -10.58
CA PHE A 132 20.92 9.37 -9.33
C PHE A 132 21.01 8.27 -8.29
N LYS A 133 21.60 8.61 -7.14
CA LYS A 133 21.63 7.75 -5.96
C LYS A 133 21.18 8.58 -4.75
N PRO A 134 20.29 8.06 -3.90
CA PRO A 134 19.79 8.78 -2.72
C PRO A 134 20.84 8.76 -1.59
N PHE A 135 22.06 9.22 -1.89
CA PHE A 135 23.18 9.25 -0.96
C PHE A 135 23.29 10.60 -0.25
N ASN A 136 23.79 10.56 0.98
CA ASN A 136 24.33 11.73 1.65
C ASN A 136 25.69 12.13 1.08
N GLY A 137 26.19 13.33 1.44
CA GLY A 137 27.49 13.83 0.95
C GLY A 137 28.65 12.86 1.21
N MET A 138 28.76 12.37 2.45
CA MET A 138 29.80 11.41 2.85
C MET A 138 29.66 10.06 2.15
N GLU A 139 28.44 9.56 2.00
CA GLU A 139 28.17 8.29 1.29
C GLU A 139 28.53 8.38 -0.20
N ALA A 140 28.30 9.55 -0.81
CA ALA A 140 28.70 9.81 -2.20
C ALA A 140 30.22 9.81 -2.38
N GLU A 141 30.97 10.41 -1.45
CA GLU A 141 32.44 10.39 -1.46
C GLU A 141 32.99 8.98 -1.27
N GLN A 142 32.44 8.22 -0.31
CA GLN A 142 32.85 6.84 -0.06
C GLN A 142 32.60 5.94 -1.29
N TRP A 143 31.44 6.09 -1.93
CA TRP A 143 31.11 5.36 -3.14
C TRP A 143 32.06 5.73 -4.29
N LEU A 144 32.26 7.03 -4.54
CA LEU A 144 33.17 7.52 -5.57
C LEU A 144 34.64 7.15 -5.29
N GLY A 145 35.04 6.97 -4.03
CA GLY A 145 36.40 6.60 -3.67
C GLY A 145 36.90 5.33 -4.35
N THR A 146 35.99 4.36 -4.55
CA THR A 146 36.27 3.09 -5.26
C THR A 146 36.11 3.16 -6.78
N GLN A 147 35.62 4.28 -7.32
CA GLN A 147 35.36 4.48 -8.74
C GLN A 147 36.55 5.17 -9.45
N PRO A 148 36.65 5.06 -10.79
CA PRO A 148 37.66 5.77 -11.56
C PRO A 148 37.49 7.30 -11.49
N ASN A 149 38.58 8.03 -11.75
CA ASN A 149 38.56 9.49 -11.85
C ASN A 149 37.62 9.94 -12.98
N GLY A 150 36.83 11.00 -12.73
CA GLY A 150 35.82 11.49 -13.65
C GLY A 150 34.41 10.92 -13.45
N GLU A 151 34.25 9.91 -12.59
CA GLU A 151 32.93 9.37 -12.25
C GLU A 151 32.11 10.38 -11.43
N LYS A 152 30.80 10.41 -11.66
CA LYS A 152 29.88 11.39 -11.07
C LYS A 152 28.60 10.75 -10.56
N VAL A 153 28.08 11.27 -9.46
CA VAL A 153 26.83 10.84 -8.85
C VAL A 153 25.95 12.05 -8.57
N ILE A 154 24.68 11.92 -8.90
CA ILE A 154 23.65 12.93 -8.61
C ILE A 154 22.96 12.50 -7.33
N ARG A 155 22.83 13.42 -6.38
CA ARG A 155 22.21 13.16 -5.07
C ARG A 155 21.29 14.31 -4.64
N PRO A 156 20.37 14.06 -3.69
CA PRO A 156 19.63 15.14 -3.05
C PRO A 156 20.59 16.17 -2.43
N SER A 157 20.30 17.45 -2.64
CA SER A 157 21.08 18.52 -2.02
C SER A 157 20.65 18.73 -0.57
N SER A 158 21.61 19.08 0.30
CA SER A 158 21.31 19.54 1.65
C SER A 158 20.62 20.90 1.67
N LYS A 159 20.74 21.69 0.59
CA LYS A 159 20.18 23.05 0.47
C LYS A 159 18.65 23.11 0.39
N GLY A 160 17.98 21.99 0.15
CA GLY A 160 16.51 21.93 0.11
C GLY A 160 15.99 20.87 -0.85
N ASN A 161 14.68 20.61 -0.78
CA ASN A 161 14.03 19.57 -1.57
C ASN A 161 14.06 19.86 -3.09
N ASP A 162 14.15 21.13 -3.48
CA ASP A 162 14.18 21.55 -4.89
C ASP A 162 15.57 21.45 -5.53
N HIS A 163 16.62 21.20 -4.76
CA HIS A 163 18.00 21.25 -5.23
C HIS A 163 18.63 19.86 -5.35
N LEU A 164 19.39 19.63 -6.42
CA LEU A 164 20.28 18.48 -6.58
C LEU A 164 21.73 18.93 -6.43
N ALA A 165 22.57 18.01 -5.93
CA ALA A 165 24.01 18.19 -5.90
C ALA A 165 24.66 17.10 -6.77
N ILE A 166 25.73 17.47 -7.48
CA ILE A 166 26.47 16.54 -8.34
C ILE A 166 27.85 16.39 -7.74
N THR A 167 28.10 15.25 -7.10
CA THR A 167 29.46 14.95 -6.63
C THR A 167 30.21 14.22 -7.73
N TRP A 168 31.45 14.63 -8.03
CA TRP A 168 32.32 13.91 -8.96
C TRP A 168 33.76 13.80 -8.45
N LYS A 169 34.45 12.73 -8.84
CA LYS A 169 35.83 12.45 -8.43
C LYS A 169 36.80 13.15 -9.37
N VAL A 170 37.56 14.12 -8.87
CA VAL A 170 38.59 14.84 -9.63
C VAL A 170 39.90 14.03 -9.63
N ALA A 171 40.31 13.55 -8.47
CA ALA A 171 41.48 12.72 -8.25
C ALA A 171 41.28 11.83 -7.01
N ASP A 172 42.23 10.94 -6.71
CA ASP A 172 42.16 10.10 -5.51
C ASP A 172 42.16 10.95 -4.24
N GLY A 173 41.08 10.82 -3.46
CA GLY A 173 40.85 11.63 -2.25
C GLY A 173 40.39 13.07 -2.50
N VAL A 174 40.13 13.46 -3.77
CA VAL A 174 39.68 14.80 -4.13
C VAL A 174 38.32 14.74 -4.85
N PHE A 175 37.29 15.24 -4.18
CA PHE A 175 35.92 15.28 -4.67
C PHE A 175 35.43 16.73 -4.81
N GLN A 176 34.58 16.98 -5.80
CA GLN A 176 33.88 18.25 -5.97
C GLN A 176 32.37 18.02 -5.94
N HIS A 177 31.61 18.97 -5.38
CA HIS A 177 30.16 18.90 -5.17
C HIS A 177 29.40 20.02 -5.88
#